data_AF-A0AAD7TS02-F1
#
_entry.id   AF-A0AAD7TS02-F1
#
_cell.length_a   1.000
_cell.length_b   1.000
_cell.length_c   1.000
_cell.angle_alpha   90.00
_cell.angle_beta   90.00
_cell.angle_gamma   90.00
#
_symmetry.space_group_name_H-M   'P 1'
#
loop_
_entity.id
_entity.type
_entity.pdbx_description
1 polymer ?
#
loop_
_entity_poly.entity_id
_entity_poly.type
_entity_poly.pdbx_seq_one_letter_code
_entity_poly.pdbx_strand_id
1 'polypeptide(L)'
;MTFNKDGIYRIEHAHVPVRIALAYHSSNDGANIIAWTVSDDYLDHLWLIKSVEGEADTYTIRNTVGGTFMDSGGQTADGAQIVGYHQTGSDNQKWIIKKETSGSYWKIMNKTTQNFVDLLDGVNGTKIVGWKGSWSDGTSVGHQHWTFSPQSLLGSEVHTVLKNNPYLRQDFRSYISDGMYLILSRERLQEIWRNSGLSSRKWRAEIFDCDDFSFVYKAEVAKWGDSQFKADGFAIICGVMFGVNAKNEAHAYNWVINPEDYSTVVFFEPQNNTFMVNPGYDAYFGVF
;
A
#
# COMPACT_ATOMS: atom_id res chain seq x y z
N MET A 1 -7.72 -3.46 13.51
CA MET A 1 -7.39 -3.07 12.13
C MET A 1 -8.68 -2.82 11.37
N THR A 2 -8.74 -1.70 10.65
CA THR A 2 -9.96 -1.18 10.02
C THR A 2 -9.77 -1.11 8.52
N PHE A 3 -10.64 -1.81 7.78
CA PHE A 3 -10.83 -1.53 6.37
C PHE A 3 -11.50 -0.15 6.24
N ASN A 4 -10.88 0.74 5.46
CA ASN A 4 -11.34 2.12 5.28
C ASN A 4 -11.56 2.42 3.78
N LYS A 5 -12.23 1.50 3.08
CA LYS A 5 -12.61 1.61 1.66
C LYS A 5 -11.39 1.68 0.73
N ASP A 6 -11.28 2.74 -0.07
CA ASP A 6 -10.26 2.89 -1.10
C ASP A 6 -8.86 2.96 -0.47
N GLY A 7 -7.98 2.06 -0.87
CA GLY A 7 -6.62 1.99 -0.33
C GLY A 7 -5.86 0.78 -0.84
N ILE A 8 -4.57 0.74 -0.50
CA ILE A 8 -3.72 -0.43 -0.67
C ILE A 8 -3.66 -1.14 0.68
N TYR A 9 -3.89 -2.45 0.68
CA TYR A 9 -3.94 -3.26 1.87
C TYR A 9 -3.12 -4.53 1.73
N ARG A 10 -2.61 -5.01 2.87
CA ARG A 10 -2.37 -6.44 3.08
C ARG A 10 -3.64 -7.04 3.65
N ILE A 11 -4.10 -8.14 3.06
CA ILE A 11 -5.32 -8.85 3.48
C ILE A 11 -4.90 -10.10 4.26
N GLU A 12 -4.92 -10.01 5.58
CA GLU A 12 -4.36 -11.00 6.50
C GLU A 12 -5.45 -11.93 7.02
N HIS A 13 -5.13 -13.21 7.15
CA HIS A 13 -6.04 -14.15 7.78
C HIS A 13 -6.13 -13.84 9.29
N ALA A 14 -7.35 -13.81 9.82
CA ALA A 14 -7.60 -13.36 11.19
C ALA A 14 -6.98 -14.24 12.28
N HIS A 15 -6.74 -15.53 11.99
CA HIS A 15 -6.38 -16.54 13.01
C HIS A 15 -5.03 -17.20 12.79
N VAL A 16 -4.40 -17.01 11.62
CA VAL A 16 -3.10 -17.62 11.31
C VAL A 16 -2.22 -16.58 10.61
N PRO A 17 -0.89 -16.60 10.81
CA PRO A 17 0.02 -15.53 10.37
C PRO A 17 0.36 -15.62 8.87
N VAL A 18 -0.67 -15.67 8.03
CA VAL A 18 -0.59 -15.63 6.57
C VAL A 18 -1.53 -14.57 6.02
N ARG A 19 -1.32 -14.17 4.77
CA ARG A 19 -2.10 -13.18 4.04
C ARG A 19 -2.30 -13.60 2.60
N ILE A 20 -3.27 -12.99 1.94
CA ILE A 20 -3.56 -13.19 0.53
C ILE A 20 -2.41 -12.61 -0.32
N ALA A 21 -1.87 -13.44 -1.18
CA ALA A 21 -0.73 -13.16 -2.05
C ALA A 21 -1.03 -13.58 -3.48
N LEU A 22 -0.50 -12.85 -4.46
CA LEU A 22 -0.46 -13.33 -5.84
C LEU A 22 0.82 -14.13 -6.07
N ALA A 23 0.71 -15.37 -6.53
CA ALA A 23 1.87 -16.23 -6.67
C ALA A 23 2.84 -15.73 -7.76
N TYR A 24 4.14 -15.73 -7.42
CA TYR A 24 5.25 -15.51 -8.35
C TYR A 24 5.22 -14.17 -9.09
N HIS A 25 4.65 -13.12 -8.50
CA HIS A 25 4.51 -11.80 -9.15
C HIS A 25 3.80 -11.85 -10.52
N SER A 26 3.02 -12.90 -10.78
CA SER A 26 2.51 -13.21 -12.12
C SER A 26 1.52 -12.16 -12.60
N SER A 27 1.57 -11.82 -13.89
CA SER A 27 0.52 -11.01 -14.55
C SER A 27 -0.30 -11.83 -15.54
N ASN A 28 -0.18 -13.14 -15.51
CA ASN A 28 -0.93 -14.03 -16.40
C ASN A 28 -2.32 -14.26 -15.86
N ASP A 29 -3.28 -14.38 -16.76
CA ASP A 29 -4.61 -14.88 -16.44
C ASP A 29 -4.55 -16.27 -15.79
N GLY A 30 -5.31 -16.45 -14.72
CA GLY A 30 -5.32 -17.69 -13.96
C GLY A 30 -4.16 -17.79 -12.96
N ALA A 31 -3.39 -16.73 -12.74
CA ALA A 31 -2.36 -16.70 -11.71
C ALA A 31 -2.95 -17.10 -10.34
N ASN A 32 -2.29 -18.02 -9.66
CA ASN A 32 -2.78 -18.50 -8.36
C ASN A 32 -2.78 -17.35 -7.35
N ILE A 33 -3.89 -17.20 -6.62
CA ILE A 33 -3.93 -16.44 -5.38
C ILE A 33 -3.79 -17.43 -4.23
N ILE A 34 -2.82 -17.18 -3.35
CA ILE A 34 -2.39 -18.12 -2.32
C ILE A 34 -2.30 -17.43 -0.95
N ALA A 35 -2.24 -18.23 0.10
CA ALA A 35 -1.80 -17.78 1.42
C ALA A 35 -0.27 -17.76 1.48
N TRP A 36 0.28 -16.72 2.08
CA TRP A 36 1.72 -16.59 2.31
C TRP A 36 2.02 -15.87 3.61
N THR A 37 3.16 -16.16 4.22
CA THR A 37 3.58 -15.60 5.51
C THR A 37 3.49 -14.06 5.55
N VAL A 38 3.08 -13.54 6.71
CA VAL A 38 3.07 -12.09 7.00
C VAL A 38 4.47 -11.51 7.22
N SER A 39 5.47 -12.35 7.49
CA SER A 39 6.85 -11.93 7.80
C SER A 39 7.58 -11.25 6.65
N ASP A 40 7.20 -11.58 5.41
CA ASP A 40 7.94 -11.12 4.24
C ASP A 40 7.49 -9.71 3.84
N ASP A 41 8.34 -8.93 3.17
CA ASP A 41 7.95 -7.63 2.62
C ASP A 41 7.74 -7.71 1.10
N TYR A 42 7.12 -8.79 0.62
CA TYR A 42 6.87 -8.96 -0.81
C TYR A 42 5.73 -8.05 -1.30
N LEU A 43 5.96 -7.45 -2.45
CA LEU A 43 5.07 -6.45 -3.05
C LEU A 43 3.82 -7.10 -3.67
N ASP A 44 3.88 -8.36 -4.07
CA ASP A 44 2.74 -9.12 -4.60
C ASP A 44 1.72 -9.52 -3.51
N HIS A 45 1.95 -9.12 -2.27
CA HIS A 45 0.99 -9.21 -1.16
C HIS A 45 0.16 -7.93 -0.99
N LEU A 46 0.43 -6.89 -1.80
CA LEU A 46 -0.26 -5.61 -1.75
C LEU A 46 -1.44 -5.58 -2.74
N TRP A 47 -2.62 -5.28 -2.23
CA TRP A 47 -3.87 -5.24 -2.97
C TRP A 47 -4.46 -3.83 -2.96
N LEU A 48 -4.57 -3.24 -4.16
CA LEU A 48 -5.30 -2.01 -4.39
C LEU A 48 -6.81 -2.31 -4.40
N ILE A 49 -7.52 -1.76 -3.42
CA ILE A 49 -8.96 -1.89 -3.27
C ILE A 49 -9.60 -0.57 -3.66
N LYS A 50 -10.58 -0.63 -4.57
CA LYS A 50 -11.28 0.54 -5.11
C LYS A 50 -12.78 0.29 -5.10
N SER A 51 -13.54 1.26 -4.59
CA SER A 51 -15.00 1.24 -4.56
C SER A 51 -15.55 1.24 -5.99
N VAL A 52 -16.62 0.48 -6.20
CA VAL A 52 -17.38 0.49 -7.45
C VAL A 52 -18.44 1.58 -7.34
N GLU A 53 -18.42 2.54 -8.28
CA GLU A 53 -19.35 3.68 -8.27
C GLU A 53 -20.81 3.20 -8.31
N GLY A 54 -21.64 3.76 -7.43
CA GLY A 54 -23.06 3.42 -7.33
C GLY A 54 -23.36 2.08 -6.64
N GLU A 55 -22.36 1.31 -6.23
CA GLU A 55 -22.55 0.01 -5.58
C GLU A 55 -22.04 0.04 -4.12
N ALA A 56 -22.96 -0.02 -3.16
CA ALA A 56 -22.61 0.03 -1.73
C ALA A 56 -21.74 -1.17 -1.32
N ASP A 57 -20.70 -0.90 -0.53
CA ASP A 57 -19.75 -1.88 0.01
C ASP A 57 -19.13 -2.83 -1.03
N THR A 58 -19.13 -2.43 -2.31
CA THR A 58 -18.65 -3.26 -3.41
C THR A 58 -17.36 -2.67 -3.98
N TYR A 59 -16.37 -3.54 -4.15
CA TYR A 59 -15.01 -3.15 -4.50
C TYR A 59 -14.43 -4.05 -5.60
N THR A 60 -13.48 -3.52 -6.34
CA THR A 60 -12.50 -4.32 -7.07
C THR A 60 -11.25 -4.48 -6.23
N ILE A 61 -10.62 -5.66 -6.29
CA ILE A 61 -9.39 -5.97 -5.56
C ILE A 61 -8.32 -6.30 -6.61
N ARG A 62 -7.34 -5.42 -6.80
CA ARG A 62 -6.29 -5.53 -7.83
C ARG A 62 -4.92 -5.73 -7.20
N ASN A 63 -4.17 -6.71 -7.66
CA ASN A 63 -2.80 -6.90 -7.18
C ASN A 63 -1.90 -5.78 -7.74
N THR A 64 -1.10 -5.15 -6.89
CA THR A 64 -0.29 -3.99 -7.32
C THR A 64 0.86 -4.38 -8.26
N VAL A 65 1.46 -5.55 -8.07
CA VAL A 65 2.60 -6.04 -8.88
C VAL A 65 2.11 -6.71 -10.16
N GLY A 66 1.18 -7.67 -10.06
CA GLY A 66 0.66 -8.38 -11.21
C GLY A 66 -0.24 -7.53 -12.11
N GLY A 67 -0.87 -6.49 -11.57
CA GLY A 67 -1.83 -5.64 -12.28
C GLY A 67 -3.17 -6.32 -12.58
N THR A 68 -3.32 -7.59 -12.24
CA THR A 68 -4.54 -8.40 -12.40
C THR A 68 -5.48 -8.26 -11.20
N PHE A 69 -6.76 -8.49 -11.43
CA PHE A 69 -7.83 -8.44 -10.44
C PHE A 69 -8.09 -9.81 -9.83
N MET A 70 -8.47 -9.82 -8.55
CA MET A 70 -9.00 -11.01 -7.88
C MET A 70 -10.32 -11.42 -8.55
N ASP A 71 -10.37 -12.65 -9.03
CA ASP A 71 -11.44 -13.17 -9.88
C ASP A 71 -11.90 -14.55 -9.39
N SER A 72 -13.20 -14.75 -9.22
CA SER A 72 -13.81 -16.02 -8.76
C SER A 72 -14.03 -17.07 -9.88
N GLY A 73 -13.78 -16.72 -11.13
CA GLY A 73 -14.14 -17.50 -12.32
C GLY A 73 -15.65 -17.68 -12.51
N GLY A 74 -16.48 -17.00 -11.71
CA GLY A 74 -17.94 -17.17 -11.70
C GLY A 74 -18.42 -18.55 -11.21
N GLN A 75 -17.54 -19.36 -10.62
CA GLN A 75 -17.85 -20.72 -10.21
C GLN A 75 -18.43 -20.75 -8.78
N THR A 76 -19.55 -21.42 -8.58
CA THR A 76 -20.25 -21.51 -7.28
C THR A 76 -19.91 -22.75 -6.46
N ALA A 77 -19.17 -23.71 -7.03
CA ALA A 77 -18.75 -24.89 -6.31
C ALA A 77 -17.84 -24.54 -5.12
N ASP A 78 -18.04 -25.21 -3.99
CA ASP A 78 -17.15 -25.08 -2.83
C ASP A 78 -15.72 -25.47 -3.23
N GLY A 79 -14.75 -24.62 -2.89
CA GLY A 79 -13.35 -24.82 -3.26
C GLY A 79 -13.00 -24.34 -4.67
N ALA A 80 -13.93 -23.67 -5.36
CA ALA A 80 -13.64 -23.02 -6.64
C ALA A 80 -12.45 -22.05 -6.49
N GLN A 81 -11.48 -22.15 -7.39
CA GLN A 81 -10.26 -21.38 -7.26
C GLN A 81 -10.51 -19.88 -7.52
N ILE A 82 -9.94 -19.03 -6.66
CA ILE A 82 -9.84 -17.60 -6.89
C ILE A 82 -8.46 -17.31 -7.50
N VAL A 83 -8.42 -16.52 -8.58
CA VAL A 83 -7.22 -16.26 -9.38
C VAL A 83 -7.00 -14.79 -9.63
N GLY A 84 -5.79 -14.43 -10.05
CA GLY A 84 -5.52 -13.19 -10.75
C GLY A 84 -5.97 -13.29 -12.21
N TYR A 85 -6.75 -12.33 -12.67
CA TYR A 85 -7.22 -12.24 -14.05
C TYR A 85 -7.23 -10.80 -14.55
N HIS A 86 -7.03 -10.56 -15.85
CA HIS A 86 -7.14 -9.21 -16.41
C HIS A 86 -8.52 -8.59 -16.16
N GLN A 87 -8.61 -7.27 -16.20
CA GLN A 87 -9.87 -6.57 -15.92
C GLN A 87 -10.94 -6.92 -16.96
N THR A 88 -12.08 -7.43 -16.50
CA THR A 88 -13.24 -7.73 -17.37
C THR A 88 -14.43 -6.82 -17.12
N GLY A 89 -14.50 -6.18 -15.95
CA GLY A 89 -15.65 -5.38 -15.51
C GLY A 89 -16.86 -6.22 -15.04
N SER A 90 -16.76 -7.54 -15.13
CA SER A 90 -17.80 -8.49 -14.73
C SER A 90 -17.91 -8.61 -13.21
N ASP A 91 -19.10 -9.02 -12.73
CA ASP A 91 -19.39 -9.13 -11.30
C ASP A 91 -18.57 -10.24 -10.59
N ASN A 92 -17.87 -11.12 -11.32
CA ASN A 92 -16.95 -12.11 -10.74
C ASN A 92 -15.63 -11.48 -10.26
N GLN A 93 -15.37 -10.23 -10.63
CA GLN A 93 -14.26 -9.41 -10.13
C GLN A 93 -14.70 -8.32 -9.14
N LYS A 94 -15.98 -8.34 -8.76
CA LYS A 94 -16.55 -7.43 -7.75
C LYS A 94 -16.78 -8.17 -6.45
N TRP A 95 -16.34 -7.54 -5.37
CA TRP A 95 -16.28 -8.12 -4.04
C TRP A 95 -16.99 -7.23 -3.05
N ILE A 96 -17.97 -7.78 -2.34
CA ILE A 96 -18.64 -7.11 -1.24
C ILE A 96 -17.78 -7.33 0.00
N ILE A 97 -17.32 -6.24 0.63
CA ILE A 97 -16.47 -6.30 1.82
C ILE A 97 -17.25 -5.67 2.98
N LYS A 98 -17.57 -6.48 3.99
CA LYS A 98 -18.29 -6.02 5.18
C LYS A 98 -17.68 -6.60 6.44
N LYS A 99 -17.84 -5.85 7.53
CA LYS A 99 -17.49 -6.33 8.86
C LYS A 99 -18.47 -7.43 9.27
N GLU A 100 -17.94 -8.49 9.85
CA GLU A 100 -18.75 -9.57 10.42
C GLU A 100 -19.64 -9.01 11.54
N THR A 101 -20.93 -9.38 11.53
CA THR A 101 -21.95 -8.79 12.43
C THR A 101 -21.65 -9.01 13.92
N SER A 102 -20.99 -10.12 14.25
CA SER A 102 -20.64 -10.57 15.61
C SER A 102 -19.18 -10.31 16.01
N GLY A 103 -18.33 -9.85 15.10
CA GLY A 103 -16.88 -9.96 15.22
C GLY A 103 -16.10 -8.67 15.00
N SER A 104 -14.77 -8.78 15.11
CA SER A 104 -13.82 -7.71 14.74
C SER A 104 -13.23 -7.90 13.35
N TYR A 105 -13.68 -8.92 12.61
CA TYR A 105 -13.13 -9.34 11.33
C TYR A 105 -13.99 -8.87 10.16
N TRP A 106 -13.42 -9.00 8.97
CA TRP A 106 -14.06 -8.68 7.71
C TRP A 106 -14.25 -9.95 6.90
N LYS A 107 -15.31 -9.96 6.10
CA LYS A 107 -15.55 -11.01 5.13
C LYS A 107 -15.62 -10.40 3.73
N ILE A 108 -15.20 -11.19 2.76
CA ILE A 108 -15.09 -10.79 1.35
C ILE A 108 -15.96 -11.76 0.56
N MET A 109 -17.07 -11.29 0.00
CA MET A 109 -18.02 -12.11 -0.74
C MET A 109 -18.01 -11.72 -2.21
N ASN A 110 -17.93 -12.70 -3.10
CA ASN A 110 -18.02 -12.43 -4.52
C ASN A 110 -19.44 -12.06 -4.93
N LYS A 111 -19.61 -11.02 -5.75
CA LYS A 111 -20.93 -10.56 -6.17
C LYS A 111 -21.64 -11.55 -7.11
N THR A 112 -20.92 -12.25 -7.98
CA THR A 112 -21.51 -13.25 -8.87
C THR A 112 -21.90 -14.52 -8.14
N THR A 113 -20.96 -15.10 -7.38
CA THR A 113 -21.14 -16.46 -6.85
C THR A 113 -21.80 -16.51 -5.48
N GLN A 114 -21.81 -15.39 -4.75
CA GLN A 114 -22.21 -15.30 -3.33
C GLN A 114 -21.38 -16.18 -2.38
N ASN A 115 -20.27 -16.75 -2.87
CA ASN A 115 -19.28 -17.44 -2.06
C ASN A 115 -18.30 -16.42 -1.44
N PHE A 116 -17.73 -16.79 -0.32
CA PHE A 116 -16.75 -16.01 0.43
C PHE A 116 -15.34 -16.44 0.08
N VAL A 117 -14.41 -15.49 0.14
CA VAL A 117 -12.97 -15.76 0.11
C VAL A 117 -12.59 -16.57 1.34
N ASP A 118 -12.04 -17.76 1.11
CA ASP A 118 -11.81 -18.79 2.11
C ASP A 118 -10.37 -19.33 2.00
N LEU A 119 -9.78 -19.62 3.16
CA LEU A 119 -8.49 -20.28 3.28
C LEU A 119 -8.63 -21.55 4.13
N LEU A 120 -8.56 -22.71 3.47
CA LEU A 120 -8.55 -24.02 4.11
C LEU A 120 -7.12 -24.38 4.55
N ASP A 121 -6.89 -24.67 5.83
CA ASP A 121 -5.61 -25.18 6.38
C ASP A 121 -4.39 -24.22 6.43
N GLY A 122 -4.55 -22.94 6.08
CA GLY A 122 -3.74 -21.82 6.64
C GLY A 122 -2.21 -21.76 6.41
N VAL A 123 -1.60 -22.61 5.58
CA VAL A 123 -0.13 -22.65 5.36
C VAL A 123 0.33 -21.95 4.07
N ASN A 124 1.63 -21.68 3.95
CA ASN A 124 2.22 -21.06 2.75
C ASN A 124 1.95 -21.90 1.50
N GLY A 125 1.52 -21.23 0.42
CA GLY A 125 1.25 -21.86 -0.87
C GLY A 125 -0.17 -22.45 -1.00
N THR A 126 -0.92 -22.53 0.10
CA THR A 126 -2.33 -22.94 0.05
C THR A 126 -3.12 -21.98 -0.83
N LYS A 127 -3.95 -22.52 -1.72
CA LYS A 127 -4.79 -21.72 -2.61
C LYS A 127 -5.90 -21.02 -1.84
N ILE A 128 -6.16 -19.77 -2.21
CA ILE A 128 -7.36 -19.05 -1.80
C ILE A 128 -8.51 -19.48 -2.72
N VAL A 129 -9.65 -19.81 -2.12
CA VAL A 129 -10.80 -20.37 -2.82
C VAL A 129 -12.09 -19.63 -2.47
N GLY A 130 -13.12 -19.83 -3.29
CA GLY A 130 -14.49 -19.45 -2.98
C GLY A 130 -15.19 -20.59 -2.24
N TRP A 131 -15.83 -20.29 -1.13
CA TRP A 131 -16.61 -21.27 -0.37
C TRP A 131 -17.93 -20.66 0.10
N LYS A 132 -19.00 -21.46 0.16
CA LYS A 132 -20.27 -20.98 0.73
C LYS A 132 -20.09 -20.50 2.18
N GLY A 133 -20.87 -19.51 2.58
CA GLY A 133 -20.77 -18.96 3.93
C GLY A 133 -21.95 -18.07 4.28
N SER A 134 -21.85 -17.39 5.43
CA SER A 134 -22.82 -16.39 5.87
C SER A 134 -22.09 -15.17 6.43
N TRP A 135 -22.75 -14.01 6.50
CA TRP A 135 -22.19 -12.81 7.15
C TRP A 135 -22.13 -12.91 8.70
N SER A 136 -22.73 -13.97 9.27
CA SER A 136 -22.83 -14.21 10.71
C SER A 136 -22.45 -15.64 11.09
N ASP A 137 -21.40 -16.19 10.47
CA ASP A 137 -20.97 -17.56 10.71
C ASP A 137 -19.99 -17.63 11.89
N GLY A 138 -20.52 -17.93 13.08
CA GLY A 138 -19.72 -18.24 14.28
C GLY A 138 -18.94 -19.57 14.18
N THR A 139 -18.39 -19.92 13.01
CA THR A 139 -17.58 -21.12 12.85
C THR A 139 -16.25 -20.92 13.59
N SER A 140 -15.92 -21.87 14.46
CA SER A 140 -14.77 -21.78 15.37
C SER A 140 -13.40 -21.75 14.68
N VAL A 141 -13.35 -22.03 13.38
CA VAL A 141 -12.11 -22.11 12.59
C VAL A 141 -11.79 -20.84 11.80
N GLY A 142 -12.79 -20.00 11.51
CA GLY A 142 -12.58 -18.65 10.98
C GLY A 142 -11.88 -18.54 9.61
N HIS A 143 -12.02 -19.54 8.74
CA HIS A 143 -11.36 -19.58 7.41
C HIS A 143 -11.70 -18.41 6.48
N GLN A 144 -12.82 -17.75 6.74
CA GLN A 144 -13.35 -16.62 5.94
C GLN A 144 -13.18 -15.29 6.66
N HIS A 145 -12.38 -15.26 7.74
CA HIS A 145 -12.18 -14.07 8.56
C HIS A 145 -10.87 -13.40 8.16
N TRP A 146 -10.98 -12.14 7.76
CA TRP A 146 -9.87 -11.35 7.26
C TRP A 146 -9.69 -10.08 8.09
N THR A 147 -8.44 -9.64 8.23
CA THR A 147 -8.09 -8.30 8.68
C THR A 147 -7.40 -7.54 7.56
N PHE A 148 -7.67 -6.24 7.47
CA PHE A 148 -7.06 -5.37 6.47
C PHE A 148 -6.02 -4.49 7.14
N SER A 149 -4.75 -4.70 6.80
CA SER A 149 -3.65 -3.85 7.24
C SER A 149 -3.41 -2.77 6.18
N PRO A 150 -3.78 -1.49 6.43
CA PRO A 150 -3.62 -0.41 5.45
C PRO A 150 -2.15 -0.16 5.18
N GLN A 151 -1.81 0.08 3.91
CA GLN A 151 -0.43 0.34 3.44
C GLN A 151 -0.34 1.67 2.69
N SER A 152 -1.43 2.43 2.62
CA SER A 152 -1.50 3.71 1.92
C SER A 152 -2.32 4.74 2.67
N LEU A 153 -2.14 6.01 2.31
CA LEU A 153 -3.02 7.12 2.70
C LEU A 153 -3.56 7.83 1.45
N LEU A 154 -4.73 8.43 1.59
CA LEU A 154 -5.26 9.41 0.64
C LEU A 154 -4.54 10.75 0.80
N GLY A 155 -4.54 11.59 -0.24
CA GLY A 155 -3.90 12.90 -0.24
C GLY A 155 -4.39 13.79 0.91
N SER A 156 -5.69 13.78 1.18
CA SER A 156 -6.31 14.49 2.31
C SER A 156 -5.78 14.02 3.69
N GLU A 157 -5.50 12.72 3.83
CA GLU A 157 -4.92 12.15 5.04
C GLU A 157 -3.44 12.55 5.17
N VAL A 158 -2.68 12.53 4.07
CA VAL A 158 -1.29 13.04 4.05
C VAL A 158 -1.23 14.52 4.45
N HIS A 159 -2.12 15.37 3.91
CA HIS A 159 -2.22 16.78 4.32
C HIS A 159 -2.57 16.92 5.80
N THR A 160 -3.38 16.03 6.36
CA THR A 160 -3.71 16.03 7.79
C THR A 160 -2.48 15.70 8.63
N VAL A 161 -1.69 14.71 8.23
CA VAL A 161 -0.42 14.37 8.88
C VAL A 161 0.58 15.52 8.82
N LEU A 162 0.71 16.19 7.67
CA LEU A 162 1.56 17.36 7.51
C LEU A 162 1.13 18.50 8.46
N LYS A 163 -0.15 18.87 8.48
CA LYS A 163 -0.66 19.95 9.36
C LYS A 163 -0.38 19.73 10.84
N ASN A 164 -0.31 18.47 11.27
CA ASN A 164 -0.06 18.10 12.66
C ASN A 164 1.44 18.00 13.00
N ASN A 165 2.34 18.17 12.02
CA ASN A 165 3.77 18.06 12.26
C ASN A 165 4.36 19.37 12.86
N PRO A 166 5.08 19.29 13.99
CA PRO A 166 5.56 20.48 14.70
C PRO A 166 6.70 21.23 13.98
N TYR A 167 7.32 20.64 12.95
CA TYR A 167 8.45 21.23 12.22
C TYR A 167 8.03 21.87 10.88
N LEU A 168 6.72 21.92 10.60
CA LEU A 168 6.18 22.53 9.38
C LEU A 168 5.55 23.88 9.69
N ARG A 169 6.00 24.93 8.99
CA ARG A 169 5.44 26.29 9.12
C ARG A 169 4.11 26.45 8.37
N GLN A 170 3.85 25.58 7.40
CA GLN A 170 2.65 25.58 6.57
C GLN A 170 2.40 24.19 5.97
N ASP A 171 1.18 23.98 5.46
CA ASP A 171 0.85 22.83 4.61
C ASP A 171 1.56 22.94 3.25
N PHE A 172 1.79 21.80 2.60
CA PHE A 172 2.49 21.73 1.32
C PHE A 172 1.58 21.31 0.19
N ARG A 173 1.88 21.77 -1.03
CA ARG A 173 1.07 21.44 -2.20
C ARG A 173 1.35 20.01 -2.63
N SER A 174 0.29 19.22 -2.78
CA SER A 174 0.32 17.98 -3.56
C SER A 174 0.06 18.31 -5.04
N TYR A 175 0.66 17.55 -5.95
CA TYR A 175 0.33 17.69 -7.39
C TYR A 175 -1.11 17.22 -7.68
N ILE A 176 -1.59 16.22 -6.92
CA ILE A 176 -2.95 15.67 -7.02
C ILE A 176 -3.61 15.74 -5.64
N SER A 177 -4.73 16.47 -5.53
CA SER A 177 -5.44 16.64 -4.25
C SER A 177 -6.00 15.33 -3.70
N ASP A 178 -6.41 14.42 -4.60
CA ASP A 178 -7.15 13.19 -4.27
C ASP A 178 -6.31 11.92 -4.52
N GLY A 179 -4.97 12.06 -4.60
CA GLY A 179 -4.07 10.94 -4.86
C GLY A 179 -4.09 9.90 -3.74
N MET A 180 -3.79 8.64 -4.08
CA MET A 180 -3.52 7.58 -3.12
C MET A 180 -2.01 7.31 -3.08
N TYR A 181 -1.43 7.23 -1.89
CA TYR A 181 0.02 7.14 -1.71
C TYR A 181 0.39 5.90 -0.91
N LEU A 182 1.06 4.95 -1.56
CA LEU A 182 1.70 3.80 -0.93
C LEU A 182 2.82 4.28 0.01
N ILE A 183 2.83 3.71 1.22
CA ILE A 183 3.85 3.97 2.23
C ILE A 183 4.81 2.78 2.24
N LEU A 184 6.07 3.04 1.92
CA LEU A 184 7.12 2.03 1.91
C LEU A 184 7.78 1.91 3.28
N SER A 185 8.30 0.72 3.58
CA SER A 185 9.17 0.51 4.74
C SER A 185 10.46 1.34 4.65
N ARG A 186 11.05 1.64 5.80
CA ARG A 186 12.32 2.38 5.87
C ARG A 186 13.43 1.61 5.16
N GLU A 187 13.45 0.29 5.33
CA GLU A 187 14.41 -0.62 4.71
C GLU A 187 14.34 -0.53 3.19
N ARG A 188 13.12 -0.49 2.63
CA ARG A 188 12.89 -0.36 1.18
C ARG A 188 13.36 0.99 0.66
N LEU A 189 13.02 2.07 1.34
CA LEU A 189 13.45 3.42 0.98
C LEU A 189 14.98 3.53 0.98
N GLN A 190 15.64 2.99 2.01
CA GLN A 190 17.11 2.94 2.04
C GLN A 190 17.71 2.04 0.96
N GLU A 191 17.04 0.95 0.56
CA GLU A 191 17.45 0.11 -0.56
C GLU A 191 17.39 0.88 -1.89
N ILE A 192 16.29 1.60 -2.15
CA ILE A 192 16.16 2.49 -3.31
C ILE A 192 17.30 3.51 -3.33
N TRP A 193 17.59 4.14 -2.18
CA TRP A 193 18.71 5.06 -2.06
C TRP A 193 20.05 4.39 -2.39
N ARG A 194 20.31 3.18 -1.88
CA ARG A 194 21.57 2.46 -2.17
C ARG A 194 21.74 2.19 -3.66
N ASN A 195 20.65 1.93 -4.37
CA ASN A 195 20.63 1.63 -5.79
C ASN A 195 20.55 2.89 -6.70
N SER A 196 20.31 4.07 -6.13
CA SER A 196 20.21 5.35 -6.87
C SER A 196 21.55 5.89 -7.41
N GLY A 197 22.66 5.40 -6.86
CA GLY A 197 24.00 5.98 -7.09
C GLY A 197 24.32 7.23 -6.25
N LEU A 198 23.39 7.75 -5.44
CA LEU A 198 23.61 8.90 -4.55
C LEU A 198 24.74 8.67 -3.53
N SER A 199 24.96 7.43 -3.11
CA SER A 199 26.06 7.04 -2.21
C SER A 199 27.46 7.40 -2.72
N SER A 200 27.62 7.52 -4.04
CA SER A 200 28.89 7.87 -4.69
C SER A 200 29.01 9.37 -5.00
N ARG A 201 27.94 10.13 -4.82
CA ARG A 201 27.91 11.56 -5.10
C ARG A 201 28.51 12.34 -3.94
N LYS A 202 29.19 13.43 -4.27
CA LYS A 202 29.72 14.38 -3.30
C LYS A 202 28.96 15.68 -3.43
N TRP A 203 28.63 16.28 -2.30
CA TRP A 203 28.12 17.64 -2.25
C TRP A 203 29.07 18.59 -2.97
N ARG A 204 28.52 19.42 -3.84
CA ARG A 204 29.22 20.46 -4.57
C ARG A 204 28.29 21.66 -4.66
N ALA A 205 28.73 22.80 -4.12
CA ALA A 205 27.97 24.04 -4.11
C ALA A 205 27.27 24.29 -5.45
N GLU A 206 25.95 24.49 -5.39
CA GLU A 206 25.03 24.82 -6.49
C GLU A 206 24.86 23.78 -7.60
N ILE A 207 25.93 23.06 -7.99
CA ILE A 207 25.89 22.14 -9.13
C ILE A 207 25.45 20.72 -8.75
N PHE A 208 25.60 20.37 -7.47
CA PHE A 208 25.12 19.12 -6.88
C PHE A 208 25.04 19.27 -5.36
N ASP A 209 24.14 20.11 -4.89
CA ASP A 209 23.92 20.39 -3.46
C ASP A 209 22.60 19.81 -2.96
N CYS A 210 22.08 20.31 -1.84
CA CYS A 210 21.06 19.61 -1.06
C CYS A 210 19.77 19.34 -1.85
N ASP A 211 19.34 20.26 -2.72
CA ASP A 211 18.12 20.08 -3.51
C ASP A 211 18.33 19.09 -4.64
N ASP A 212 19.50 19.05 -5.28
CA ASP A 212 19.83 18.02 -6.27
C ASP A 212 19.74 16.62 -5.67
N PHE A 213 20.33 16.41 -4.49
CA PHE A 213 20.20 15.12 -3.79
C PHE A 213 18.74 14.77 -3.51
N SER A 214 17.94 15.73 -3.04
CA SER A 214 16.54 15.52 -2.67
C SER A 214 15.63 15.22 -3.88
N PHE A 215 15.81 15.95 -4.99
CA PHE A 215 15.05 15.72 -6.22
C PHE A 215 15.47 14.45 -6.94
N VAL A 216 16.77 14.13 -6.99
CA VAL A 216 17.24 12.84 -7.54
C VAL A 216 16.66 11.69 -6.74
N TYR A 217 16.64 11.77 -5.40
CA TYR A 217 16.04 10.70 -4.61
C TYR A 217 14.54 10.53 -4.87
N LYS A 218 13.76 11.62 -4.93
CA LYS A 218 12.33 11.55 -5.32
C LYS A 218 12.13 10.89 -6.68
N ALA A 219 12.97 11.25 -7.67
CA ALA A 219 12.92 10.67 -9.01
C ALA A 219 13.24 9.16 -8.99
N GLU A 220 14.21 8.73 -8.19
CA GLU A 220 14.57 7.30 -8.09
C GLU A 220 13.51 6.48 -7.36
N VAL A 221 12.81 7.05 -6.36
CA VAL A 221 11.64 6.39 -5.76
C VAL A 221 10.51 6.24 -6.78
N ALA A 222 10.26 7.25 -7.61
CA ALA A 222 9.25 7.18 -8.66
C ALA A 222 9.59 6.13 -9.73
N LYS A 223 10.85 6.14 -10.23
CA LYS A 223 11.34 5.13 -11.18
C LYS A 223 11.28 3.72 -10.61
N TRP A 224 11.62 3.56 -9.33
CA TRP A 224 11.50 2.27 -8.66
C TRP A 224 10.04 1.82 -8.68
N GLY A 225 9.08 2.67 -8.26
CA GLY A 225 7.66 2.33 -8.30
C GLY A 225 7.16 1.89 -9.67
N ASP A 226 7.45 2.67 -10.72
CA ASP A 226 7.11 2.37 -12.11
C ASP A 226 7.66 1.00 -12.57
N SER A 227 8.88 0.65 -12.13
CA SER A 227 9.48 -0.65 -12.44
C SER A 227 8.88 -1.84 -11.68
N GLN A 228 8.24 -1.59 -10.53
CA GLN A 228 7.73 -2.65 -9.64
C GLN A 228 6.24 -2.95 -9.86
N PHE A 229 5.43 -1.93 -10.15
CA PHE A 229 3.98 -2.03 -10.10
C PHE A 229 3.34 -1.91 -11.47
N LYS A 230 2.55 -2.92 -11.86
CA LYS A 230 1.73 -2.88 -13.08
C LYS A 230 0.35 -2.24 -12.84
N ALA A 231 -0.10 -2.16 -11.60
CA ALA A 231 -1.32 -1.43 -11.27
C ALA A 231 -1.05 0.09 -11.27
N ASP A 232 -2.03 0.83 -11.77
CA ASP A 232 -2.10 2.29 -11.71
C ASP A 232 -3.06 2.75 -10.61
N GLY A 233 -3.31 4.07 -10.54
CA GLY A 233 -4.27 4.65 -9.58
C GLY A 233 -3.71 4.96 -8.19
N PHE A 234 -2.40 4.86 -8.01
CA PHE A 234 -1.69 5.27 -6.80
C PHE A 234 -0.26 5.76 -7.13
N ALA A 235 0.36 6.46 -6.18
CA ALA A 235 1.76 6.89 -6.20
C ALA A 235 2.48 6.36 -4.95
N ILE A 236 3.80 6.57 -4.86
CA ILE A 236 4.57 6.29 -3.64
C ILE A 236 4.81 7.60 -2.90
N ILE A 237 4.60 7.63 -1.58
CA ILE A 237 4.95 8.83 -0.80
C ILE A 237 6.47 9.00 -0.74
N CYS A 238 6.95 10.06 -1.36
CA CYS A 238 8.32 10.56 -1.20
C CYS A 238 8.29 12.04 -1.53
N GLY A 239 8.24 12.85 -0.49
CA GLY A 239 8.19 14.29 -0.64
C GLY A 239 9.57 14.92 -0.62
N VAL A 240 9.63 16.14 -1.14
CA VAL A 240 10.78 17.05 -1.06
C VAL A 240 10.38 18.20 -0.14
N MET A 241 11.29 18.61 0.74
CA MET A 241 11.11 19.74 1.64
C MET A 241 12.35 20.64 1.62
N PHE A 242 12.10 21.93 1.79
CA PHE A 242 13.08 22.97 1.98
C PHE A 242 12.81 23.61 3.33
N GLY A 243 13.84 23.67 4.17
CA GLY A 243 13.75 24.21 5.51
C GLY A 243 14.88 25.16 5.83
N VAL A 244 14.72 25.88 6.94
CA VAL A 244 15.69 26.83 7.46
C VAL A 244 15.93 26.58 8.95
N ASN A 245 17.18 26.62 9.39
CA ASN A 245 17.51 26.44 10.80
C ASN A 245 17.53 27.78 11.57
N ALA A 246 17.81 27.72 12.88
CA ALA A 246 17.88 28.90 13.74
C ALA A 246 19.00 29.90 13.37
N LYS A 247 19.97 29.49 12.56
CA LYS A 247 21.06 30.34 12.02
C LYS A 247 20.74 30.91 10.64
N ASN A 248 19.52 30.69 10.13
CA ASN A 248 19.09 31.11 8.80
C ASN A 248 19.82 30.39 7.65
N GLU A 249 20.34 29.18 7.89
CA GLU A 249 20.92 28.31 6.86
C GLU A 249 19.82 27.45 6.26
N ALA A 250 19.73 27.42 4.93
CA ALA A 250 18.75 26.65 4.20
C ALA A 250 19.25 25.22 3.92
N HIS A 251 18.33 24.26 3.87
CA HIS A 251 18.62 22.88 3.52
C HIS A 251 17.45 22.25 2.80
N ALA A 252 17.73 21.34 1.88
CA ALA A 252 16.73 20.52 1.22
C ALA A 252 16.92 19.05 1.56
N TYR A 253 15.81 18.37 1.83
CA TYR A 253 15.77 16.98 2.30
C TYR A 253 14.46 16.33 1.86
N ASN A 254 14.35 15.03 2.06
CA ASN A 254 13.12 14.30 1.76
C ASN A 254 12.33 14.03 3.03
N TRP A 255 11.09 13.62 2.83
CA TRP A 255 10.23 13.17 3.91
C TRP A 255 9.27 12.10 3.41
N VAL A 256 8.80 11.29 4.34
CA VAL A 256 7.82 10.22 4.13
C VAL A 256 6.87 10.16 5.33
N ILE A 257 5.79 9.39 5.18
CA ILE A 257 4.95 9.00 6.32
C ILE A 257 5.62 7.85 7.05
N ASN A 258 5.58 7.86 8.38
CA ASN A 258 6.13 6.78 9.20
C ASN A 258 5.38 5.47 8.92
N PRO A 259 6.04 4.42 8.39
CA PRO A 259 5.39 3.14 8.09
C PRO A 259 4.96 2.37 9.33
N GLU A 260 5.39 2.78 10.53
CA GLU A 260 5.03 2.14 11.80
C GLU A 260 3.69 2.63 12.35
N ASP A 261 3.32 3.88 12.10
CA ASP A 261 2.15 4.52 12.72
C ASP A 261 1.17 5.20 11.74
N TYR A 262 1.57 5.43 10.48
CA TYR A 262 0.74 6.05 9.45
C TYR A 262 0.19 7.45 9.80
N SER A 263 0.77 8.12 10.79
CA SER A 263 0.23 9.36 11.37
C SER A 263 1.30 10.42 11.65
N THR A 264 2.57 10.08 11.54
CA THR A 264 3.69 11.00 11.70
C THR A 264 4.54 11.09 10.43
N VAL A 265 5.23 12.23 10.28
CA VAL A 265 6.24 12.42 9.24
C VAL A 265 7.60 11.98 9.78
N VAL A 266 8.39 11.32 8.94
CA VAL A 266 9.81 11.09 9.18
C VAL A 266 10.59 11.73 8.05
N PHE A 267 11.67 12.43 8.40
CA PHE A 267 12.56 13.09 7.44
C PHE A 267 13.67 12.14 7.02
N PHE A 268 14.16 12.31 5.80
CA PHE A 268 15.21 11.50 5.21
C PHE A 268 16.29 12.39 4.62
N GLU A 269 17.54 12.15 5.01
CA GLU A 269 18.72 12.86 4.49
C GLU A 269 19.30 12.09 3.30
N PRO A 270 19.05 12.56 2.06
CA PRO A 270 19.49 11.88 0.85
C PRO A 270 21.00 11.94 0.62
N GLN A 271 21.77 12.74 1.36
CA GLN A 271 23.23 12.73 1.24
C GLN A 271 23.89 11.56 1.98
N ASN A 272 23.23 10.97 2.98
CA ASN A 272 23.85 9.95 3.84
C ASN A 272 22.94 8.77 4.21
N ASN A 273 21.73 8.68 3.66
CA ASN A 273 20.80 7.57 3.83
C ASN A 273 20.25 7.41 5.26
N THR A 274 20.01 8.52 5.95
CA THR A 274 19.55 8.49 7.36
C THR A 274 18.13 9.01 7.51
N PHE A 275 17.37 8.37 8.39
CA PHE A 275 16.06 8.85 8.82
C PHE A 275 16.19 9.66 10.11
N MET A 276 15.37 10.69 10.24
CA MET A 276 15.37 11.63 11.35
C MET A 276 13.94 12.00 11.75
N VAL A 277 13.68 12.11 13.05
CA VAL A 277 12.39 12.62 13.56
C VAL A 277 12.40 14.15 13.62
N ASN A 278 13.55 14.76 13.92
CA ASN A 278 13.74 16.20 13.92
C ASN A 278 14.86 16.52 12.91
N PRO A 279 14.58 17.25 11.82
CA PRO A 279 15.57 17.55 10.79
C PRO A 279 16.53 18.66 11.21
N GLY A 280 16.21 19.43 12.27
CA GLY A 280 16.96 20.62 12.67
C GLY A 280 16.63 21.87 11.84
N TYR A 281 15.63 21.77 10.95
CA TYR A 281 15.16 22.83 10.06
C TYR A 281 13.63 22.95 10.17
N ASP A 282 13.12 24.16 10.17
CA ASP A 282 11.68 24.40 10.01
C ASP A 282 11.39 24.49 8.51
N ALA A 283 10.51 23.62 8.01
CA ALA A 283 10.20 23.58 6.59
C ALA A 283 9.29 24.76 6.19
N TYR A 284 9.65 25.44 5.11
CA TYR A 284 8.91 26.57 4.53
C TYR A 284 8.39 26.29 3.12
N PHE A 285 8.90 25.28 2.43
CA PHE A 285 8.38 24.83 1.13
C PHE A 285 8.49 23.32 1.03
N GLY A 286 7.57 22.71 0.30
CA GLY A 286 7.59 21.28 0.04
C GLY A 286 6.59 20.88 -1.02
N VAL A 287 6.84 19.71 -1.60
CA VAL A 287 5.99 19.06 -2.60
C VAL A 287 5.99 17.55 -2.36
N PHE A 288 4.88 16.89 -2.68
CA PHE A 288 4.80 15.43 -2.71
C PHE A 288 3.97 14.95 -3.89
#